data_AF-A0A7U3YL28-F1
#
_entry.id   AF-A0A7U3YL28-F1
#
_cell.length_a   1.000
_cell.length_b   1.000
_cell.length_c   1.000
_cell.angle_alpha   90.00
_cell.angle_beta   90.00
_cell.angle_gamma   90.00
#
_symmetry.space_group_name_H-M   'P 1'
#
loop_
_entity.id
_entity.type
_entity.pdbx_description
1 polymer ?
#
loop_
_entity_poly.entity_id
_entity_poly.type
_entity_poly.pdbx_seq_one_letter_code
_entity_poly.pdbx_strand_id
1 'polypeptide(L)'
;MTQQKSFTQVENELISKFRKKVNEAESTEDVKKAFVWCVQELFTKISEGAITLRADELRLQLEGEPFVIDETLRAGEAFAGVWNNSDLPRIVGRFAELAVNQYRHLAKNPARTEAKIRN
;
A
#
# COMPACT_ATOMS: atom_id res chain seq x y z
N MET A 1 -21.46 4.87 20.31
CA MET A 1 -20.58 5.89 19.69
C MET A 1 -19.22 5.25 19.50
N THR A 2 -18.98 4.66 18.34
CA THR A 2 -17.70 4.04 18.02
C THR A 2 -16.95 5.06 17.17
N GLN A 3 -15.80 5.53 17.66
CA GLN A 3 -14.99 6.57 17.06
C GLN A 3 -14.44 6.10 15.70
N GLN A 4 -15.27 6.11 14.66
CA GLN A 4 -14.80 6.04 13.29
C GLN A 4 -14.04 7.33 13.03
N LYS A 5 -12.72 7.32 13.27
CA LYS A 5 -11.83 8.25 12.56
C LYS A 5 -12.20 8.12 11.09
N SER A 6 -12.70 9.20 10.49
CA SER A 6 -13.12 9.19 9.10
C SER A 6 -12.02 8.56 8.26
N PHE A 7 -12.31 7.45 7.56
CA PHE A 7 -11.33 6.74 6.75
C PHE A 7 -10.59 7.69 5.80
N THR A 8 -11.30 8.69 5.29
CA THR A 8 -10.80 9.80 4.48
C THR A 8 -9.72 10.64 5.17
N GLN A 9 -9.79 10.86 6.49
CA GLN A 9 -8.78 11.61 7.24
C GLN A 9 -7.49 10.80 7.36
N VAL A 10 -7.61 9.51 7.67
CA VAL A 10 -6.46 8.58 7.71
C VAL A 10 -5.85 8.43 6.32
N GLU A 11 -6.67 8.30 5.28
CA GLU A 11 -6.26 8.29 3.87
C GLU A 11 -5.46 9.55 3.52
N ASN A 12 -5.96 10.75 3.82
CA ASN A 12 -5.27 12.01 3.49
C ASN A 12 -3.93 12.18 4.22
N GLU A 13 -3.82 11.67 5.45
CA GLU A 13 -2.55 11.66 6.17
C GLU A 13 -1.56 10.66 5.54
N LEU A 14 -2.04 9.46 5.24
CA LEU A 14 -1.22 8.39 4.68
C LEU A 14 -0.82 8.65 3.23
N ILE A 15 -1.69 9.20 2.40
CA ILE A 15 -1.40 9.54 0.99
C ILE A 15 -0.25 10.53 0.88
N SER A 16 -0.17 11.49 1.79
CA SER A 16 0.91 12.47 1.82
C SER A 16 2.25 11.78 2.14
N LYS A 17 2.27 10.90 3.15
CA LYS A 17 3.45 10.10 3.52
C LYS A 17 3.84 9.10 2.44
N PHE A 18 2.85 8.46 1.85
CA PHE A 18 3.01 7.46 0.80
C PHE A 18 3.60 8.08 -0.46
N ARG A 19 3.03 9.19 -0.94
CA ARG A 19 3.60 9.95 -2.06
C ARG A 19 5.05 10.33 -1.81
N LYS A 20 5.39 10.77 -0.60
CA LYS A 20 6.78 11.10 -0.26
C LYS A 20 7.68 9.88 -0.38
N LYS A 21 7.33 8.75 0.25
CA LYS A 21 8.09 7.49 0.16
C LYS A 21 8.24 6.97 -1.27
N VAL A 22 7.17 7.06 -2.06
CA VAL A 22 7.17 6.62 -3.47
C VAL A 22 7.98 7.55 -4.36
N ASN A 23 8.03 8.85 -4.08
CA ASN A 23 8.92 9.79 -4.78
C ASN A 23 10.39 9.62 -4.37
N GLU A 24 10.64 9.26 -3.10
CA GLU A 24 11.97 8.94 -2.58
C GLU A 24 12.45 7.54 -3.00
N ALA A 25 11.54 6.69 -3.51
CA ALA A 25 11.86 5.34 -3.94
C ALA A 25 12.83 5.36 -5.14
N GLU A 26 13.98 4.72 -4.98
CA GLU A 26 15.01 4.64 -6.01
C GLU A 26 14.82 3.40 -6.90
N SER A 27 14.13 2.39 -6.38
CA SER A 27 13.88 1.13 -7.08
C SER A 27 12.42 0.70 -7.04
N THR A 28 12.06 -0.18 -7.97
CA THR A 28 10.75 -0.84 -8.02
C THR A 28 10.44 -1.61 -6.73
N GLU A 29 11.45 -2.16 -6.06
CA GLU A 29 11.31 -2.82 -4.76
C GLU A 29 10.94 -1.84 -3.63
N ASP A 30 11.50 -0.63 -3.63
CA ASP A 30 11.15 0.40 -2.64
C ASP A 30 9.69 0.81 -2.76
N VAL A 31 9.18 0.89 -3.99
CA VAL A 31 7.75 1.16 -4.24
C VAL A 31 6.87 0.04 -3.67
N LYS A 32 7.25 -1.22 -3.86
CA LYS A 32 6.53 -2.37 -3.27
C LYS A 32 6.53 -2.30 -1.74
N LYS A 33 7.69 -2.06 -1.12
CA LYS A 33 7.83 -1.92 0.34
C LYS A 33 7.02 -0.74 0.86
N ALA A 34 7.04 0.39 0.17
CA ALA A 34 6.27 1.59 0.53
C ALA A 34 4.75 1.31 0.48
N PHE A 35 4.29 0.56 -0.52
CA PHE A 35 2.88 0.18 -0.64
C PHE A 35 2.46 -0.72 0.52
N VAL A 36 3.22 -1.79 0.78
CA VAL A 36 2.96 -2.71 1.90
C VAL A 36 2.92 -1.98 3.22
N TRP A 37 3.93 -1.15 3.50
CA TRP A 37 3.99 -0.33 4.71
C TRP A 37 2.79 0.60 4.82
N CYS A 38 2.37 1.25 3.73
CA CYS A 38 1.24 2.18 3.75
C CYS A 38 -0.07 1.46 4.10
N VAL A 39 -0.29 0.27 3.53
CA VAL A 39 -1.45 -0.55 3.84
C VAL A 39 -1.40 -1.03 5.30
N GLN A 40 -0.25 -1.53 5.78
CA GLN A 40 -0.06 -1.89 7.19
C GLN A 40 -0.41 -0.74 8.14
N GLU A 41 0.08 0.48 7.83
CA GLU A 41 -0.16 1.66 8.65
C GLU A 41 -1.63 2.10 8.62
N LEU A 42 -2.31 1.95 7.48
CA LEU A 42 -3.76 2.16 7.35
C LEU A 42 -4.52 1.22 8.27
N PHE A 43 -4.26 -0.09 8.17
CA PHE A 43 -4.91 -1.10 9.00
C PHE A 43 -4.62 -0.89 10.48
N THR A 44 -3.38 -0.57 10.83
CA THR A 44 -2.99 -0.28 12.21
C THR A 44 -3.75 0.94 12.75
N LYS A 45 -3.90 2.01 11.96
CA LYS A 45 -4.61 3.24 12.39
C LYS A 45 -6.13 3.06 12.52
N ILE A 46 -6.75 2.28 11.64
CA ILE A 46 -8.21 2.06 11.65
C ILE A 46 -8.64 0.98 12.64
N SER A 47 -7.78 -0.02 12.89
CA SER A 47 -8.05 -1.13 13.81
C SER A 47 -7.39 -0.93 15.17
N GLU A 48 -6.72 0.21 15.38
CA GLU A 48 -5.92 0.51 16.58
C GLU A 48 -4.90 -0.60 16.91
N GLY A 49 -4.35 -1.26 15.87
CA GLY A 49 -3.39 -2.35 16.01
C GLY A 49 -4.01 -3.74 16.20
N ALA A 50 -5.34 -3.89 16.09
CA ALA A 50 -5.99 -5.19 16.17
C ALA A 50 -5.74 -6.06 14.92
N ILE A 51 -5.49 -5.45 13.76
CA ILE A 51 -5.17 -6.15 12.50
C ILE A 51 -3.71 -5.88 12.15
N THR A 52 -2.90 -6.94 12.19
CA THR A 52 -1.49 -6.90 11.79
C THR A 52 -1.33 -7.56 10.43
N LEU A 53 -1.13 -6.74 9.40
CA LEU A 53 -0.84 -7.23 8.05
C LEU A 53 0.64 -7.59 7.94
N ARG A 54 0.98 -8.75 7.36
CA ARG A 54 2.38 -9.09 7.06
C ARG A 54 2.75 -8.69 5.63
N ALA A 55 4.04 -8.47 5.41
CA ALA A 55 4.53 -8.09 4.08
C ALA A 55 4.37 -9.22 3.04
N ASP A 56 4.40 -10.48 3.47
CA ASP A 56 4.18 -11.63 2.60
C ASP A 56 2.71 -11.82 2.20
N GLU A 57 1.77 -11.25 2.96
CA GLU A 57 0.33 -11.41 2.74
C GLU A 57 -0.23 -10.41 1.72
N LEU A 58 0.56 -9.41 1.31
CA LEU A 58 0.14 -8.38 0.38
C LEU A 58 1.22 -8.14 -0.66
N ARG A 59 0.85 -8.25 -1.93
CA ARG A 59 1.77 -8.03 -3.05
C ARG A 59 1.19 -7.03 -4.04
N LEU A 60 2.02 -6.10 -4.51
CA LEU A 60 1.67 -5.21 -5.60
C LEU A 60 1.79 -5.95 -6.93
N GLN A 61 0.77 -5.85 -7.79
CA GLN A 61 0.76 -6.46 -9.11
C GLN A 61 0.54 -5.40 -10.19
N LEU A 62 1.16 -5.59 -11.35
CA LEU A 62 1.15 -4.62 -12.46
C LEU A 62 0.19 -5.02 -13.58
N GLU A 63 -0.18 -6.30 -13.61
CA GLU A 63 -1.04 -6.93 -14.60
C GLU A 63 -2.36 -7.33 -13.94
N GLY A 64 -3.46 -6.76 -14.44
CA GLY A 64 -4.79 -6.97 -13.85
C GLY A 64 -5.05 -6.04 -12.66
N GLU A 65 -5.44 -6.62 -11.53
CA GLU A 65 -5.69 -5.86 -10.31
C GLU A 65 -4.39 -5.27 -9.75
N PRO A 66 -4.41 -4.02 -9.25
CA PRO A 66 -3.18 -3.31 -8.88
C PRO A 66 -2.51 -3.87 -7.60
N PHE A 67 -3.14 -4.83 -6.92
CA PHE A 67 -2.60 -5.56 -5.78
C PHE A 67 -3.28 -6.92 -5.65
N VAL A 68 -2.62 -7.84 -4.95
CA VAL A 68 -3.14 -9.15 -4.55
C VAL A 68 -2.97 -9.30 -3.06
N ILE A 69 -4.05 -9.74 -2.40
CA ILE A 69 -4.05 -10.13 -1.00
C ILE A 69 -4.05 -11.65 -0.93
N ASP A 70 -3.23 -12.21 -0.05
CA ASP A 70 -3.19 -13.63 0.20
C ASP A 70 -4.54 -14.14 0.74
N GLU A 71 -4.93 -15.34 0.32
CA GLU A 71 -6.18 -15.95 0.76
C GLU A 71 -6.23 -16.15 2.28
N THR A 72 -5.07 -16.38 2.91
CA THR A 72 -4.97 -16.52 4.37
C THR A 72 -5.42 -15.26 5.10
N LEU A 73 -4.97 -14.10 4.63
CA LEU A 73 -5.37 -12.81 5.19
C LEU A 73 -6.84 -12.52 4.89
N ARG A 74 -7.30 -12.84 3.68
CA ARG A 74 -8.69 -12.67 3.27
C ARG A 74 -9.66 -13.58 4.04
N ALA A 75 -9.20 -14.75 4.48
CA ALA A 75 -9.94 -15.68 5.32
C ALA A 75 -10.00 -15.26 6.80
N GLY A 76 -9.16 -14.31 7.23
CA GLY A 76 -9.19 -13.77 8.58
C GLY A 76 -10.48 -13.00 8.84
N GLU A 77 -11.28 -13.43 9.82
CA GLU A 77 -12.59 -12.84 10.15
C GLU A 77 -12.52 -11.34 10.45
N ALA A 78 -11.48 -10.92 11.19
CA ALA A 78 -11.23 -9.51 11.50
C ALA A 78 -10.92 -8.68 10.24
N PHE A 79 -10.15 -9.24 9.30
CA PHE A 79 -9.81 -8.57 8.05
C PHE A 79 -11.04 -8.53 7.12
N ALA A 80 -11.68 -9.67 6.88
CA ALA A 80 -12.83 -9.80 6.00
C ALA A 80 -14.00 -8.91 6.44
N GLY A 81 -14.24 -8.83 7.75
CA GLY A 81 -15.29 -8.00 8.33
C GLY A 81 -15.08 -6.51 8.04
N VAL A 82 -13.86 -6.00 8.19
CA VAL A 82 -13.56 -4.59 7.92
C VAL A 82 -13.43 -4.35 6.41
N TRP A 83 -12.85 -5.29 5.65
CA TRP A 83 -12.63 -5.17 4.22
C TRP A 83 -13.93 -5.10 3.42
N ASN A 84 -14.90 -5.96 3.71
CA ASN A 84 -16.17 -6.01 2.97
C ASN A 84 -17.17 -4.95 3.42
N ASN A 85 -17.09 -4.47 4.66
CA ASN A 85 -18.04 -3.48 5.21
C ASN A 85 -17.52 -2.03 5.16
N SER A 86 -16.33 -1.77 4.61
CA SER A 86 -15.71 -0.45 4.60
C SER A 86 -15.21 -0.03 3.21
N ASP A 87 -14.93 1.25 3.02
CA ASP A 87 -14.29 1.82 1.82
C ASP A 87 -12.80 1.46 1.64
N LEU A 88 -12.26 0.54 2.45
CA LEU A 88 -10.86 0.13 2.38
C LEU A 88 -10.42 -0.40 1.01
N PRO A 89 -11.19 -1.26 0.32
CA PRO A 89 -10.79 -1.74 -1.01
C PRO A 89 -10.59 -0.58 -1.99
N ARG A 90 -11.42 0.45 -1.90
CA ARG A 90 -11.35 1.66 -2.73
C ARG A 90 -10.12 2.50 -2.40
N ILE A 91 -9.84 2.69 -1.10
CA ILE A 91 -8.67 3.44 -0.61
C ILE A 91 -7.37 2.72 -0.99
N VAL A 92 -7.28 1.40 -0.73
CA VAL A 92 -6.13 0.57 -1.09
C VAL A 92 -5.93 0.53 -2.60
N GLY A 93 -7.02 0.47 -3.39
CA GLY A 93 -6.97 0.61 -4.84
C GLY A 93 -6.26 1.88 -5.30
N ARG A 94 -6.60 3.05 -4.72
CA ARG A 94 -5.93 4.32 -5.05
C ARG A 94 -4.43 4.30 -4.71
N PHE A 95 -4.05 3.73 -3.57
CA PHE A 95 -2.64 3.59 -3.20
C PHE A 95 -1.91 2.66 -4.18
N ALA A 96 -2.55 1.56 -4.56
CA ALA A 96 -1.98 0.59 -5.48
C ALA A 96 -1.81 1.19 -6.88
N GLU A 97 -2.78 1.95 -7.39
CA GLU A 97 -2.64 2.67 -8.67
C GLU A 97 -1.45 3.64 -8.68
N LEU A 98 -1.26 4.41 -7.60
CA LEU A 98 -0.10 5.29 -7.46
C LEU A 98 1.22 4.51 -7.42
N ALA A 99 1.25 3.40 -6.69
CA ALA A 99 2.40 2.51 -6.63
C ALA A 99 2.73 1.93 -8.01
N VAL A 100 1.73 1.41 -8.72
CA VAL A 100 1.87 0.84 -10.07
C VAL A 100 2.37 1.88 -11.05
N ASN A 101 1.87 3.12 -10.98
CA ASN A 101 2.33 4.20 -11.85
C ASN A 101 3.80 4.55 -11.59
N GLN A 102 4.21 4.71 -10.34
CA GLN A 102 5.63 4.94 -10.01
C GLN A 102 6.50 3.75 -10.40
N TYR A 103 6.04 2.53 -10.12
CA TYR A 103 6.74 1.31 -10.48
C TYR A 103 6.99 1.29 -11.99
N ARG A 104 5.95 1.53 -12.80
CA ARG A 104 6.07 1.57 -14.27
C ARG A 104 7.03 2.68 -14.71
N HIS A 105 7.04 3.82 -14.03
CA HIS A 105 7.98 4.90 -14.32
C HIS A 105 9.43 4.49 -14.05
N LEU A 106 9.72 3.88 -12.90
CA LEU A 106 11.05 3.37 -12.55
C LEU A 106 11.48 2.20 -13.45
N ALA A 107 10.56 1.27 -13.74
CA ALA A 107 10.81 0.13 -14.62
C ALA A 107 11.09 0.55 -16.08
N LYS A 108 10.47 1.64 -16.55
CA LYS A 108 10.73 2.20 -17.89
C LYS A 108 11.97 3.09 -17.96
N ASN A 109 12.46 3.60 -16.84
CA ASN A 109 13.67 4.43 -16.74
C ASN A 109 14.71 3.78 -15.80
N PRO A 110 15.37 2.68 -16.23
CA PRO A 110 16.47 2.09 -15.46
C PRO A 110 17.68 3.02 -15.29
N ALA A 111 17.76 4.11 -16.06
CA ALA A 111 18.86 5.06 -16.06
C ALA A 111 19.11 5.77 -14.70
N ARG A 112 18.14 5.81 -13.78
CA ARG A 112 18.39 6.29 -12.40
C ARG A 112 18.99 5.22 -11.49
N THR A 113 18.71 3.94 -11.75
CA THR A 113 19.21 2.81 -10.94
C THR A 113 20.69 2.55 -11.22
N GLU A 114 21.19 2.88 -12.42
CA GLU A 114 22.62 2.81 -12.75
C GLU A 114 23.42 4.06 -12.31
N ALA A 115 22.76 5.18 -12.00
CA ALA A 115 23.44 6.44 -11.70
C ALA A 115 24.07 6.54 -10.29
N LYS A 116 23.86 5.54 -9.41
CA LYS A 116 24.56 5.42 -8.11
C LYS A 116 25.52 4.23 -8.04
N ILE A 117 25.74 3.51 -9.14
CA ILE A 117 26.84 2.55 -9.26
C ILE A 117 27.93 3.20 -10.14
N ARG A 118 28.46 4.34 -9.73
CA ARG A 118 29.74 4.83 -10.29
C ARG A 118 30.49 5.74 -9.31
N ASN A 119 31.58 5.16 -8.81
CA ASN A 119 32.73 5.68 -8.05
C ASN A 119 32.52 6.14 -6.60
#